data_AF-M3AMH1-F1
#
_entry.id   AF-M3AMH1-F1
#
_cell.length_a   1.000
_cell.length_b   1.000
_cell.length_c   1.000
_cell.angle_alpha   90.00
_cell.angle_beta   90.00
_cell.angle_gamma   90.00
#
_symmetry.space_group_name_H-M   'P 1'
#
loop_
_entity.id
_entity.type
_entity.pdbx_description
1 polymer ?
#
loop_
_entity_poly.entity_id
_entity_poly.type
_entity_poly.pdbx_seq_one_letter_code
_entity_poly.pdbx_strand_id
1 'polypeptide(L)'
;MAHIILTGATGIAGAGILSYALTSPAISKISILSRRPVKLANDQPKAHVIIHKDFKIYSPEVLAQLKDAIGCIWAQGKSSIGMSEQDYTELTLDYPLAAARAFASLGAHFNFVYMSGEGANAEKETGQLFARVKGRAERELSKLQEQEPSLRVYNIRPGGINPKGKFLAERTPNISEARDRER
;
A
#
# COMPACT_ATOMS: atom_id res chain seq x y z
N MET A 1 -5.93 19.00 -8.06
CA MET A 1 -5.27 17.80 -8.58
C MET A 1 -4.30 17.27 -7.53
N ALA A 2 -4.17 15.95 -7.40
CA ALA A 2 -3.45 15.31 -6.29
C ALA A 2 -2.00 14.94 -6.65
N HIS A 3 -1.08 15.17 -5.72
CA HIS A 3 0.25 14.56 -5.69
C HIS A 3 0.24 13.42 -4.67
N ILE A 4 0.57 12.20 -5.11
CA ILE A 4 0.61 11.01 -4.24
C ILE A 4 1.99 10.38 -4.19
N ILE A 5 2.28 9.73 -3.08
CA ILE A 5 3.43 8.85 -2.90
C ILE A 5 2.97 7.40 -3.15
N LEU A 6 3.79 6.61 -3.85
CA LEU A 6 3.54 5.19 -4.05
C LEU A 6 4.78 4.37 -3.69
N THR A 7 4.60 3.34 -2.87
CA THR A 7 5.62 2.31 -2.63
C THR A 7 5.20 0.98 -3.25
N GLY A 8 6.14 0.07 -3.48
CA GLY A 8 5.81 -1.27 -3.98
C GLY A 8 5.30 -1.32 -5.43
N ALA A 9 5.55 -0.28 -6.23
CA ALA A 9 5.10 -0.15 -7.62
C ALA A 9 5.56 -1.29 -8.57
N THR A 10 6.50 -2.13 -8.14
CA THR A 10 6.96 -3.31 -8.91
C THR A 10 6.28 -4.62 -8.53
N GLY A 11 5.41 -4.62 -7.51
CA GLY A 11 4.61 -5.77 -7.09
C GLY A 11 3.23 -5.77 -7.77
N ILE A 12 2.44 -6.81 -7.54
CA ILE A 12 1.12 -6.99 -8.19
C ILE A 12 0.18 -5.82 -7.88
N ALA A 13 -0.05 -5.52 -6.59
CA ALA A 13 -0.94 -4.43 -6.18
C ALA A 13 -0.43 -3.06 -6.66
N GLY A 14 0.83 -2.76 -6.36
CA GLY A 14 1.44 -1.47 -6.68
C GLY A 14 1.52 -1.19 -8.18
N ALA A 15 1.75 -2.20 -9.03
CA ALA A 15 1.73 -2.03 -10.47
C ALA A 15 0.34 -1.66 -11.00
N GLY A 16 -0.72 -2.30 -10.49
CA GLY A 16 -2.10 -1.94 -10.83
C GLY A 16 -2.48 -0.52 -10.39
N ILE A 17 -2.08 -0.16 -9.16
CA ILE A 17 -2.28 1.19 -8.61
C ILE A 17 -1.54 2.23 -9.46
N LEU A 18 -0.27 1.98 -9.81
CA LEU A 18 0.51 2.87 -10.67
C LEU A 18 -0.14 3.01 -12.05
N SER A 19 -0.55 1.90 -12.67
CA SER A 19 -1.19 1.92 -13.99
C SER A 19 -2.46 2.78 -13.99
N TYR A 20 -3.31 2.66 -12.97
CA TYR A 20 -4.49 3.50 -12.84
C TYR A 20 -4.14 4.97 -12.54
N ALA A 21 -3.19 5.22 -11.65
CA ALA A 21 -2.74 6.57 -11.31
C ALA A 21 -2.16 7.31 -12.54
N LEU A 22 -1.49 6.58 -13.43
CA LEU A 22 -0.94 7.09 -14.69
C LEU A 22 -2.00 7.48 -15.73
N THR A 23 -3.24 7.00 -15.65
CA THR A 23 -4.32 7.42 -16.56
C THR A 23 -5.31 8.37 -15.89
N SER A 24 -5.34 8.41 -14.56
CA SER A 24 -6.26 9.26 -13.82
C SER A 24 -5.97 10.76 -13.99
N PRO A 25 -6.96 11.60 -14.39
CA PRO A 25 -6.81 13.05 -14.43
C PRO A 25 -6.84 13.69 -13.03
N ALA A 26 -7.31 12.96 -12.01
CA ALA A 26 -7.31 13.46 -10.63
C ALA A 26 -5.89 13.54 -10.04
N ILE A 27 -4.92 12.81 -10.59
CA ILE A 27 -3.55 12.71 -10.11
C ILE A 27 -2.61 13.43 -11.08
N SER A 28 -1.99 14.50 -10.61
CA SER A 28 -1.04 15.32 -11.37
C SER A 28 0.41 14.88 -11.21
N LYS A 29 0.78 14.27 -10.07
CA LYS A 29 2.14 13.79 -9.79
C LYS A 29 2.12 12.53 -8.95
N ILE A 30 3.06 11.62 -9.23
CA ILE A 30 3.28 10.37 -8.51
C ILE A 30 4.76 10.30 -8.14
N SER A 31 5.08 10.40 -6.86
CA SER A 31 6.44 10.15 -6.35
C SER A 31 6.56 8.70 -5.91
N ILE A 32 7.43 7.94 -6.55
CA ILE A 32 7.55 6.49 -6.35
C ILE A 32 8.82 6.21 -5.55
N LEU A 33 8.67 5.79 -4.29
CA LEU A 33 9.78 5.32 -3.48
C LEU A 33 10.04 3.85 -3.78
N SER A 34 11.21 3.55 -4.35
CA SER A 34 11.57 2.20 -4.77
C SER A 34 13.05 1.91 -4.54
N ARG A 35 13.37 0.66 -4.22
CA ARG A 35 14.77 0.19 -4.11
C ARG A 35 15.47 0.03 -5.46
N ARG A 36 14.68 0.02 -6.55
CA ARG A 36 15.14 -0.27 -7.92
C ARG A 36 14.32 0.52 -8.95
N PRO A 37 14.83 0.69 -10.19
CA PRO A 37 14.06 1.32 -11.26
C PRO A 37 12.69 0.66 -11.48
N VAL A 38 11.69 1.47 -11.85
CA VAL A 38 10.29 1.04 -12.04
C VAL A 38 9.92 1.20 -13.51
N LYS A 39 9.92 0.09 -14.26
CA LYS A 39 9.69 0.10 -15.72
C LYS A 39 8.40 0.81 -16.14
N LEU A 40 7.30 0.63 -15.39
CA LEU A 40 6.02 1.27 -15.67
C LEU A 40 6.02 2.80 -15.53
N ALA A 41 7.03 3.35 -14.84
CA ALA A 41 7.20 4.79 -14.69
C ALA A 41 8.13 5.41 -15.74
N ASN A 42 8.79 4.59 -16.58
CA ASN A 42 9.67 5.09 -17.63
C ASN A 42 8.86 5.93 -18.63
N ASP A 43 9.40 7.08 -19.01
CA ASP A 43 8.81 8.02 -19.97
C ASP A 43 7.40 8.53 -19.59
N GLN A 44 7.02 8.41 -18.32
CA GLN A 44 5.74 8.89 -17.81
C GLN A 44 5.89 10.28 -17.20
N PRO A 45 5.26 11.33 -17.77
CA PRO A 45 5.49 12.72 -17.35
C PRO A 45 5.06 13.00 -15.91
N LYS A 46 4.09 12.25 -15.38
CA LYS A 46 3.63 12.42 -13.98
C LYS A 46 4.34 11.51 -12.98
N ALA A 47 5.14 10.53 -13.40
CA ALA A 47 5.77 9.58 -12.48
C ALA A 47 7.26 9.90 -12.26
N HIS A 48 7.64 10.02 -11.00
CA HIS A 48 8.99 10.38 -10.57
C HIS A 48 9.51 9.29 -9.64
N VAL A 49 10.49 8.51 -10.10
CA VAL A 49 11.08 7.43 -9.31
C VAL A 49 12.21 7.97 -8.46
N ILE A 50 12.10 7.80 -7.15
CA ILE A 50 13.12 8.15 -6.17
C ILE A 50 13.71 6.83 -5.66
N ILE A 51 15.00 6.63 -5.93
CA ILE A 51 15.69 5.43 -5.46
C ILE A 51 15.98 5.56 -3.97
N HIS A 52 15.22 4.82 -3.17
CA HIS A 52 15.26 4.84 -1.73
C HIS A 52 15.51 3.42 -1.22
N LYS A 53 16.66 3.21 -0.56
CA LYS A 53 17.13 1.87 -0.17
C LYS A 53 16.75 1.50 1.26
N ASP A 54 16.83 2.46 2.17
CA ASP A 54 16.57 2.26 3.59
C ASP A 54 15.26 2.95 4.01
N PHE A 55 14.19 2.16 4.17
CA PHE A 55 12.86 2.65 4.51
C PHE A 55 12.68 2.91 6.02
N LYS A 56 13.74 2.79 6.83
CA LYS A 56 13.73 3.20 8.24
C LYS A 56 13.95 4.70 8.41
N ILE A 57 14.58 5.36 7.42
CA ILE A 57 15.06 6.75 7.56
C ILE A 57 14.70 7.55 6.31
N TYR A 58 14.09 8.72 6.50
CA TYR A 58 13.74 9.64 5.42
C TYR A 58 14.49 10.95 5.61
N SER A 59 15.52 11.18 4.80
CA SER A 59 16.35 12.38 4.89
C SER A 59 15.59 13.63 4.43
N PRO A 60 16.01 14.84 4.83
CA PRO A 60 15.42 16.09 4.35
C PRO A 60 15.38 16.19 2.82
N GLU A 61 16.37 15.67 2.12
CA GLU A 61 16.44 15.65 0.65
C GLU A 61 15.40 14.73 0.04
N VAL A 62 15.09 13.60 0.69
CA VAL A 62 13.99 12.72 0.26
C VAL A 62 12.66 13.43 0.52
N LEU A 63 12.45 14.00 1.71
CA LEU A 63 11.21 14.70 2.05
C LEU A 63 10.96 15.92 1.15
N ALA A 64 12.00 16.65 0.76
CA ALA A 64 11.89 17.78 -0.16
C ALA A 64 11.34 17.37 -1.54
N GLN A 65 11.70 16.19 -2.04
CA GLN A 65 11.16 15.65 -3.30
C GLN A 65 9.69 15.23 -3.18
N LEU A 66 9.25 14.91 -1.97
CA LEU A 66 7.89 14.48 -1.61
C LEU A 66 6.99 15.64 -1.20
N LYS A 67 7.50 16.88 -1.21
CA LYS A 67 6.75 18.09 -0.86
C LYS A 67 5.41 18.16 -1.62
N ASP A 68 4.39 18.68 -0.92
CA ASP A 68 3.02 18.88 -1.40
C ASP A 68 2.26 17.57 -1.70
N ALA A 69 2.84 16.40 -1.39
CA ALA A 69 2.11 15.15 -1.43
C ALA A 69 1.01 15.15 -0.36
N ILE A 70 -0.20 14.77 -0.75
CA ILE A 70 -1.38 14.74 0.14
C ILE A 70 -1.64 13.35 0.72
N GLY A 71 -0.86 12.36 0.28
CA GLY A 71 -0.98 11.00 0.79
C GLY A 71 0.01 10.02 0.18
N CYS A 72 0.11 8.88 0.85
CA CYS A 72 0.94 7.74 0.47
C CYS A 72 0.09 6.49 0.35
N ILE A 73 0.26 5.76 -0.74
CA ILE A 73 -0.23 4.40 -0.89
C ILE A 73 0.95 3.45 -0.62
N TRP A 74 0.94 2.84 0.56
CA TRP A 74 1.94 1.89 0.99
C TRP A 74 1.61 0.50 0.49
N ALA A 75 2.03 0.19 -0.75
CA ALA A 75 1.85 -1.12 -1.38
C ALA A 75 3.14 -1.96 -1.40
N GLN A 76 4.15 -1.60 -0.61
CA GLN A 76 5.34 -2.42 -0.41
C GLN A 76 5.00 -3.66 0.45
N GLY A 77 5.35 -4.84 -0.03
CA GLY A 77 5.18 -6.09 0.69
C GLY A 77 5.81 -7.28 -0.05
N LYS A 78 5.98 -8.40 0.66
CA LYS A 78 6.37 -9.71 0.13
C LYS A 78 5.54 -10.80 0.81
N SER A 79 5.55 -12.01 0.25
CA SER A 79 5.02 -13.18 0.94
C SER A 79 5.79 -13.42 2.24
N SER A 80 5.10 -13.80 3.32
CA SER A 80 5.75 -14.20 4.57
C SER A 80 6.36 -15.61 4.52
N ILE A 81 6.07 -16.39 3.47
CA ILE A 81 6.56 -17.76 3.32
C ILE A 81 8.09 -17.75 3.23
N GLY A 82 8.74 -18.50 4.11
CA GLY A 82 10.19 -18.61 4.17
C GLY A 82 10.91 -17.39 4.79
N MET A 83 10.18 -16.43 5.36
CA MET A 83 10.77 -15.30 6.08
C MET A 83 10.82 -15.57 7.59
N SER A 84 11.84 -15.03 8.25
CA SER A 84 11.83 -14.92 9.71
C SER A 84 10.77 -13.92 10.17
N GLU A 85 10.29 -14.04 11.41
CA GLU A 85 9.36 -13.05 11.98
C GLU A 85 10.01 -11.67 12.10
N GLN A 86 11.31 -11.61 12.38
CA GLN A 86 12.06 -10.36 12.47
C GLN A 86 12.10 -9.64 11.13
N ASP A 87 12.54 -10.30 10.06
CA ASP A 87 12.63 -9.69 8.72
C ASP A 87 11.25 -9.28 8.19
N TYR A 88 10.23 -10.10 8.49
CA TYR A 88 8.87 -9.78 8.07
C TYR A 88 8.29 -8.61 8.87
N THR A 89 8.59 -8.50 10.16
CA THR A 89 8.19 -7.38 11.01
C THR A 89 8.87 -6.10 10.55
N GLU A 90 10.16 -6.13 10.25
CA GLU A 90 10.87 -4.96 9.71
C GLU A 90 10.21 -4.45 8.43
N LEU A 91 9.97 -5.35 7.48
CA LEU A 91 9.36 -4.98 6.19
C LEU A 91 7.92 -4.48 6.32
N THR A 92 7.13 -5.11 7.20
CA THR A 92 5.66 -5.00 7.20
C THR A 92 5.15 -4.05 8.28
N LEU A 93 5.95 -3.77 9.31
CA LEU A 93 5.58 -2.89 10.42
C LEU A 93 6.54 -1.71 10.52
N ASP A 94 7.85 -1.96 10.66
CA ASP A 94 8.79 -0.88 10.98
C ASP A 94 8.91 0.13 9.83
N TYR A 95 9.02 -0.36 8.59
CA TYR A 95 9.09 0.51 7.41
C TYR A 95 7.84 1.40 7.22
N PRO A 96 6.60 0.87 7.19
CA PRO A 96 5.43 1.74 7.06
C PRO A 96 5.27 2.69 8.24
N LEU A 97 5.62 2.29 9.46
CA LEU A 97 5.53 3.15 10.64
C LEU A 97 6.52 4.32 10.56
N ALA A 98 7.77 4.05 10.16
CA ALA A 98 8.76 5.09 9.92
C ALA A 98 8.32 6.06 8.81
N ALA A 99 7.75 5.52 7.73
CA ALA A 99 7.23 6.32 6.62
C ALA A 99 6.07 7.22 7.05
N ALA A 100 5.07 6.66 7.74
CA ALA A 100 3.90 7.40 8.20
C ALA A 100 4.30 8.55 9.12
N ARG A 101 5.26 8.31 10.03
CA ARG A 101 5.80 9.36 10.92
C ARG A 101 6.51 10.45 10.15
N ALA A 102 7.39 10.08 9.20
CA ALA A 102 8.09 11.06 8.39
C ALA A 102 7.12 11.90 7.53
N PHE A 103 6.11 11.25 6.94
CA PHE A 103 5.18 11.90 6.02
C PHE A 103 4.09 12.73 6.69
N ALA A 104 3.81 12.51 7.98
CA ALA A 104 2.92 13.36 8.76
C ALA A 104 3.36 14.84 8.76
N SER A 105 4.65 15.11 8.53
CA SER A 105 5.23 16.45 8.43
C SER A 105 5.04 17.14 7.07
N LEU A 106 4.61 16.41 6.02
CA LEU A 106 4.55 16.93 4.65
C LEU A 106 3.35 17.86 4.39
N GLY A 107 2.35 17.86 5.27
CA GLY A 107 1.17 18.71 5.13
C GLY A 107 0.26 18.66 6.34
N ALA A 108 -0.70 19.60 6.40
CA ALA A 108 -1.68 19.67 7.50
C ALA A 108 -2.64 18.48 7.53
N HIS A 109 -2.85 17.82 6.39
CA HIS A 109 -3.64 16.60 6.25
C HIS A 109 -2.92 15.64 5.31
N PHE A 110 -2.52 14.48 5.82
CA PHE A 110 -1.78 13.47 5.06
C PHE A 110 -2.45 12.10 5.19
N ASN A 111 -2.88 11.54 4.05
CA ASN A 111 -3.54 10.24 4.01
C ASN A 111 -2.51 9.12 3.82
N PHE A 112 -2.44 8.17 4.75
CA PHE A 112 -1.57 7.01 4.66
C PHE A 112 -2.40 5.74 4.46
N VAL A 113 -2.42 5.23 3.24
CA VAL A 113 -3.15 4.02 2.87
C VAL A 113 -2.21 2.82 2.99
N TYR A 114 -2.41 2.00 4.01
CA TYR A 114 -1.61 0.80 4.26
C TYR A 114 -2.25 -0.44 3.62
N MET A 115 -1.51 -1.09 2.71
CA MET A 115 -1.93 -2.35 2.09
C MET A 115 -1.68 -3.52 3.06
N SER A 116 -2.71 -3.85 3.83
CA SER A 116 -2.71 -4.97 4.77
C SER A 116 -3.08 -6.28 4.05
N GLY A 117 -4.00 -7.07 4.59
CA GLY A 117 -4.48 -8.34 4.05
C GLY A 117 -5.66 -8.86 4.85
N GLU A 118 -6.57 -9.57 4.18
CA GLU A 118 -7.66 -10.28 4.86
C GLU A 118 -7.10 -11.23 5.93
N GLY A 119 -7.75 -11.27 7.09
CA GLY A 119 -7.29 -12.03 8.25
C GLY A 119 -6.21 -11.35 9.11
N ALA A 120 -5.76 -10.13 8.78
CA ALA A 120 -4.90 -9.34 9.68
C ALA A 120 -5.55 -9.17 11.06
N ASN A 121 -4.82 -9.54 12.11
CA ASN A 121 -5.34 -9.58 13.47
C ASN A 121 -4.21 -9.33 14.48
N ALA A 122 -4.34 -8.27 15.27
CA ALA A 122 -3.32 -7.81 16.22
C ALA A 122 -3.37 -8.51 17.59
N GLU A 123 -4.45 -9.23 17.88
CA GLU A 123 -4.74 -9.88 19.17
C GLU A 123 -4.32 -11.36 19.18
N LYS A 124 -4.08 -11.93 18.00
CA LYS A 124 -3.65 -13.32 17.87
C LYS A 124 -2.15 -13.45 18.12
N GLU A 125 -1.79 -14.10 19.22
CA GLU A 125 -0.41 -14.53 19.49
C GLU A 125 0.03 -15.70 18.59
N THR A 126 -0.93 -16.52 18.13
CA THR A 126 -0.68 -17.71 17.31
C THR A 126 -1.37 -17.63 15.94
N GLY A 127 -0.86 -18.35 14.95
CA GLY A 127 -1.39 -18.39 13.58
C GLY A 127 -0.43 -17.86 12.53
N GLN A 128 -0.95 -17.57 11.34
CA GLN A 128 -0.15 -17.18 10.17
C GLN A 128 0.66 -15.91 10.44
N LEU A 129 1.97 -15.97 10.18
CA LEU A 129 2.90 -14.87 10.43
C LEU A 129 2.43 -13.55 9.83
N PHE A 130 1.93 -13.57 8.58
CA PHE A 130 1.46 -12.35 7.94
C PHE A 130 0.28 -11.71 8.68
N ALA A 131 -0.67 -12.52 9.17
CA ALA A 131 -1.87 -12.04 9.83
C ALA A 131 -1.53 -11.33 11.14
N ARG A 132 -0.63 -11.92 11.93
CA ARG A 132 -0.15 -11.34 13.19
C ARG A 132 0.59 -10.03 12.94
N VAL A 133 1.61 -10.06 12.07
CA VAL A 133 2.47 -8.89 11.83
C VAL A 133 1.71 -7.74 11.16
N LYS A 134 0.87 -8.02 10.16
CA LYS A 134 0.02 -6.99 9.55
C LYS A 134 -0.98 -6.43 10.55
N GLY A 135 -1.58 -7.26 11.40
CA GLY A 135 -2.43 -6.80 12.50
C GLY A 135 -1.70 -5.87 13.46
N ARG A 136 -0.48 -6.23 13.89
CA ARG A 136 0.38 -5.34 14.69
C ARG A 136 0.64 -4.02 13.97
N ALA A 137 0.98 -4.05 12.67
CA ALA A 137 1.22 -2.85 11.89
C ALA A 137 -0.01 -1.93 11.82
N GLU A 138 -1.21 -2.49 11.59
CA GLU A 138 -2.45 -1.72 11.60
C GLU A 138 -2.68 -1.02 12.94
N ARG A 139 -2.48 -1.74 14.05
CA ARG A 139 -2.62 -1.17 15.40
C ARG A 139 -1.63 -0.04 15.67
N GLU A 140 -0.36 -0.23 15.35
CA GLU A 140 0.67 0.79 15.61
C GLU A 140 0.49 2.01 14.70
N LEU A 141 0.04 1.84 13.45
CA LEU A 141 -0.32 2.96 12.58
C LEU A 141 -1.55 3.72 13.11
N SER A 142 -2.57 3.02 13.63
CA SER A 142 -3.72 3.67 14.27
C SER A 142 -3.32 4.47 15.51
N LYS A 143 -2.45 3.94 16.36
CA LYS A 143 -1.89 4.71 17.50
C LYS A 143 -1.11 5.93 17.04
N LEU A 144 -0.33 5.81 15.96
CA LEU A 144 0.39 6.96 15.41
C LEU A 144 -0.57 8.04 14.91
N GLN A 145 -1.70 7.66 14.28
CA GLN A 145 -2.74 8.60 13.89
C GLN A 145 -3.30 9.39 15.08
N GLU A 146 -3.48 8.75 16.23
CA GLU A 146 -3.94 9.42 17.46
C GLU A 146 -2.92 10.43 17.99
N GLN A 147 -1.63 10.17 17.77
CA GLN A 147 -0.51 11.03 18.19
C GLN A 147 -0.22 12.17 17.21
N GLU A 148 -0.52 11.97 15.92
CA GLU A 148 -0.18 12.89 14.83
C GLU A 148 -1.47 13.45 14.19
N PRO A 149 -1.97 14.63 14.61
CA PRO A 149 -3.26 15.16 14.16
C PRO A 149 -3.37 15.39 12.65
N SER A 150 -2.25 15.55 11.95
CA SER A 150 -2.20 15.68 10.49
C SER A 150 -2.35 14.36 9.75
N LEU A 151 -2.10 13.23 10.39
CA LEU A 151 -2.09 11.91 9.76
C LEU A 151 -3.49 11.29 9.75
N ARG A 152 -3.85 10.63 8.66
CA ARG A 152 -5.06 9.79 8.54
C ARG A 152 -4.69 8.46 7.93
N VAL A 153 -4.88 7.37 8.67
CA VAL A 153 -4.49 6.01 8.30
C VAL A 153 -5.70 5.25 7.77
N TYR A 154 -5.53 4.60 6.63
CA TYR A 154 -6.52 3.72 6.02
C TYR A 154 -5.92 2.34 5.81
N ASN A 155 -6.47 1.32 6.48
CA ASN A 155 -6.01 -0.06 6.33
C ASN A 155 -6.88 -0.78 5.30
N ILE A 156 -6.29 -1.21 4.18
CA ILE A 156 -6.98 -1.97 3.13
C ILE A 156 -6.62 -3.45 3.28
N ARG A 157 -7.64 -4.31 3.42
CA ARG A 157 -7.48 -5.75 3.68
C ARG A 157 -7.99 -6.58 2.50
N PRO A 158 -7.24 -6.72 1.40
CA PRO A 158 -7.66 -7.56 0.29
C PRO A 158 -7.59 -9.05 0.66
N GLY A 159 -8.59 -9.84 0.22
CA GLY A 159 -8.57 -11.31 0.31
C GLY A 159 -7.60 -11.97 -0.67
N GLY A 160 -7.40 -11.35 -1.83
CA GLY A 160 -6.46 -11.78 -2.85
C GLY A 160 -6.43 -10.77 -3.99
N ILE A 161 -5.29 -10.66 -4.68
CA ILE A 161 -5.13 -9.77 -5.82
C ILE A 161 -4.73 -10.62 -7.02
N ASN A 162 -5.63 -10.75 -7.99
CA ASN A 162 -5.39 -11.53 -9.20
C ASN A 162 -4.66 -10.68 -10.25
N PRO A 163 -3.39 -11.00 -10.60
CA PRO A 163 -2.63 -10.24 -11.59
C PRO A 163 -3.10 -10.47 -13.04
N LYS A 164 -3.90 -11.51 -13.31
CA LYS A 164 -4.30 -11.93 -14.66
C LYS A 164 -5.70 -11.46 -15.08
N GLY A 165 -6.26 -10.46 -14.38
CA GLY A 165 -7.68 -10.05 -14.44
C GLY A 165 -8.42 -10.35 -15.74
N LYS A 166 -9.02 -11.54 -15.85
CA LYS A 166 -10.24 -11.76 -16.63
C LYS A 166 -11.37 -11.65 -15.62
N PHE A 167 -11.99 -10.47 -15.53
CA PHE A 167 -13.16 -10.28 -14.70
C PHE A 167 -14.38 -10.90 -15.38
N LEU A 168 -14.46 -12.22 -15.31
CA LEU A 168 -15.71 -12.91 -15.56
C LEU A 168 -16.22 -13.31 -14.18
N ALA A 169 -17.41 -12.84 -13.83
CA ALA A 169 -18.24 -13.64 -12.96
C ALA A 169 -18.70 -14.86 -13.77
N GLU A 170 -17.78 -15.80 -14.06
CA GLU A 170 -18.12 -17.17 -14.44
C GLU A 170 -18.39 -17.94 -13.15
N ARG A 171 -19.39 -17.50 -12.39
CA ARG A 171 -20.03 -18.40 -11.44
C ARG A 171 -21.11 -19.13 -12.21
N THR A 172 -21.04 -20.46 -12.25
CA THR A 172 -22.18 -21.27 -12.66
C THR A 172 -23.35 -20.90 -11.74
N PRO A 173 -24.48 -20.40 -12.26
CA PRO A 173 -25.67 -20.15 -11.45
C PRO A 173 -25.97 -21.39 -10.61
N ASN A 174 -26.34 -21.20 -9.34
CA ASN A 174 -26.79 -22.35 -8.57
C ASN A 174 -28.15 -22.84 -9.14
N ILE A 175 -28.55 -24.07 -8.81
CA ILE A 175 -29.77 -24.68 -9.37
C ILE A 175 -31.02 -23.83 -9.07
N SER A 176 -31.05 -23.07 -7.97
CA SER A 176 -32.14 -22.13 -7.68
C SER A 176 -32.16 -20.93 -8.64
N GLU A 177 -31.00 -20.33 -8.91
CA GLU A 177 -30.84 -19.18 -9.82
C GLU A 177 -31.08 -19.56 -11.30
N ALA A 178 -30.89 -20.83 -11.67
CA ALA A 178 -31.17 -21.35 -13.00
C ALA A 178 -32.69 -21.53 -13.25
N ARG A 179 -33.45 -21.94 -12.23
CA ARG A 179 -34.91 -22.18 -12.34
C ARG A 179 -35.73 -20.90 -12.43
N ASP A 180 -35.26 -19.82 -11.83
CA ASP A 180 -35.96 -18.51 -11.88
C ASP A 180 -35.78 -17.79 -13.22
N ARG A 181 -34.94 -18.29 -14.13
CA ARG A 181 -34.73 -17.72 -15.47
C ARG A 181 -35.57 -18.39 -16.57
N GLU A 182 -36.28 -19.47 -16.23
CA GLU A 182 -37.17 -20.20 -17.14
C GLU A 182 -38.66 -19.90 -16.87
N ARG A 183 -38.97 -18.90 -16.03
CA ARG A 183 -40.30 -18.32 -15.83
C ARG A 183 -40.30 -16.86 -16.23
#